data_AF-A0A354I6P1-F1
#
_entry.id   AF-A0A354I6P1-F1
#
_cell.length_a   1.000
_cell.length_b   1.000
_cell.length_c   1.000
_cell.angle_alpha   90.00
_cell.angle_beta   90.00
_cell.angle_gamma   90.00
#
_symmetry.space_group_name_H-M   'P 1'
#
loop_
_entity.id
_entity.type
_entity.pdbx_description
1 polymer ?
#
loop_
_entity_poly.entity_id
_entity_poly.type
_entity_poly.pdbx_seq_one_letter_code
_entity_poly.pdbx_strand_id
1 'polypeptide(L)'
;TAPDGKTKTGRRNQMMLILYYDTAARISELLEMTVSQLHLDADIAYLTILGKGRKYRNIPLMDKTVSHLKSYLHAFHRDTSVDCPLFYARSHGKIHSLSHDTVETMIKKYSKVCVENGTSMPEQPHCHMIRKTRAMDLYKNGMPLAHIQQLLGHENMSTTSGFYAFATIETLSKSMAAANQEDIGVGKKWNDRDILEKIYSL
;
A
#
# COMPACT_ATOMS: atom_id res chain seq x y z
N THR A 1 15.14 12.51 -9.97
CA THR A 1 14.13 11.86 -9.11
C THR A 1 14.55 12.00 -7.66
N ALA A 2 13.60 12.20 -6.75
CA ALA A 2 13.82 12.23 -5.31
C ALA A 2 13.11 11.02 -4.69
N PRO A 3 13.79 10.18 -3.88
CA PRO A 3 15.18 10.25 -3.44
C PRO A 3 16.22 10.01 -4.55
N ASP A 4 17.42 10.56 -4.38
CA ASP A 4 18.57 10.24 -5.24
C ASP A 4 19.12 8.83 -4.92
N GLY A 5 19.21 7.98 -5.94
CA GLY A 5 19.71 6.60 -5.83
C GLY A 5 21.24 6.48 -5.70
N LYS A 6 22.01 7.58 -5.70
CA LYS A 6 23.47 7.53 -5.62
C LYS A 6 24.01 7.22 -4.22
N THR A 7 23.29 7.62 -3.16
CA THR A 7 23.75 7.42 -1.77
C THR A 7 23.09 6.20 -1.12
N LYS A 8 23.76 5.56 -0.15
CA LYS A 8 23.16 4.45 0.63
C LYS A 8 21.85 4.87 1.29
N THR A 9 21.83 6.04 1.93
CA THR A 9 20.63 6.61 2.56
C THR A 9 19.53 6.87 1.53
N GLY A 10 19.88 7.42 0.36
CA GLY A 10 18.93 7.67 -0.72
C GLY A 10 18.29 6.39 -1.26
N ARG A 11 19.08 5.33 -1.53
CA ARG A 11 18.56 4.02 -1.94
C ARG A 11 17.66 3.38 -0.88
N ARG A 12 18.04 3.46 0.40
CA ARG A 12 17.19 2.99 1.51
C ARG A 12 15.87 3.75 1.55
N ASN A 13 15.93 5.07 1.50
CA ASN A 13 14.72 5.90 1.54
C ASN A 13 13.83 5.67 0.32
N GLN A 14 14.41 5.45 -0.86
CA GLN A 14 13.68 5.12 -2.07
C GLN A 14 12.93 3.79 -1.90
N MET A 15 13.61 2.74 -1.46
CA MET A 15 12.97 1.45 -1.19
C MET A 15 11.89 1.58 -0.11
N MET A 16 12.16 2.33 0.95
CA MET A 16 11.20 2.58 2.03
C MET A 16 9.93 3.26 1.51
N LEU A 17 10.04 4.28 0.65
CA LEU A 17 8.88 4.93 0.04
C LEU A 17 8.11 4.02 -0.92
N ILE A 18 8.82 3.23 -1.74
CA ILE A 18 8.20 2.26 -2.65
C ILE A 18 7.38 1.23 -1.86
N LEU A 19 8.00 0.58 -0.86
CA LEU A 19 7.32 -0.44 -0.06
C LEU A 19 6.18 0.16 0.77
N TYR A 20 6.39 1.35 1.32
CA TYR A 20 5.39 2.01 2.14
C TYR A 20 4.15 2.42 1.33
N TYR A 21 4.36 2.92 0.11
CA TYR A 21 3.27 3.17 -0.82
C TYR A 21 2.57 1.87 -1.20
N ASP A 22 3.30 0.83 -1.61
CA ASP A 22 2.68 -0.39 -2.13
C ASP A 22 1.83 -1.11 -1.07
N THR A 23 2.37 -1.23 0.15
CA THR A 23 1.74 -1.97 1.25
C THR A 23 0.68 -1.17 2.00
N ALA A 24 0.67 0.15 1.87
CA ALA A 24 -0.12 1.06 2.71
C ALA A 24 0.02 0.76 4.22
N ALA A 25 1.16 0.24 4.68
CA ALA A 25 1.36 -0.15 6.09
C ALA A 25 1.17 1.04 7.05
N ARG A 26 1.07 0.78 8.35
CA ARG A 26 1.28 1.85 9.35
C ARG A 26 2.77 2.15 9.43
N ILE A 27 3.13 3.38 9.80
CA ILE A 27 4.52 3.76 9.99
C ILE A 27 5.23 2.90 11.05
N SER A 28 4.57 2.58 12.16
CA SER A 28 5.12 1.67 13.18
C SER A 28 5.39 0.28 12.60
N GLU A 29 4.44 -0.27 11.84
CA GLU A 29 4.58 -1.56 11.17
C GLU A 29 5.77 -1.54 10.20
N LEU A 30 5.93 -0.48 9.40
CA LEU A 30 7.06 -0.30 8.47
C LEU A 30 8.42 -0.26 9.18
N LEU A 31 8.50 0.43 10.32
CA LEU A 31 9.73 0.57 11.10
C LEU A 31 10.13 -0.72 11.81
N GLU A 32 9.16 -1.59 12.10
CA GLU A 32 9.36 -2.88 12.77
C GLU A 32 9.54 -4.04 11.77
N MET A 33 9.46 -3.79 10.46
CA MET A 33 9.59 -4.86 9.46
C MET A 33 10.99 -5.51 9.52
N THR A 34 11.03 -6.82 9.38
CA THR A 34 12.26 -7.61 9.26
C THR A 34 12.37 -8.27 7.88
N VAL A 35 13.56 -8.77 7.53
CA VAL A 35 13.77 -9.50 6.28
C VAL A 35 12.95 -10.80 6.25
N SER A 36 12.80 -11.47 7.39
CA SER A 36 12.05 -12.73 7.54
C SER A 36 10.56 -12.64 7.21
N GLN A 37 10.00 -11.43 7.16
CA GLN A 37 8.60 -11.20 6.80
C GLN A 37 8.35 -11.13 5.29
N LEU A 38 9.41 -11.11 4.47
CA LEU A 38 9.32 -11.02 3.01
C LEU A 38 9.31 -12.40 2.37
N HIS A 39 8.25 -12.69 1.61
CA HIS A 39 8.08 -13.95 0.88
C HIS A 39 8.15 -13.68 -0.63
N LEU A 40 9.35 -13.38 -1.13
CA LEU A 40 9.57 -12.86 -2.49
C LEU A 40 9.66 -13.92 -3.59
N ASP A 41 9.78 -15.19 -3.21
CA ASP A 41 9.92 -16.33 -4.12
C ASP A 41 8.68 -17.25 -4.11
N ALA A 42 7.61 -16.82 -3.45
CA ALA A 42 6.29 -17.45 -3.56
C ALA A 42 5.65 -17.14 -4.93
N ASP A 43 4.71 -17.97 -5.36
CA ASP A 43 3.97 -17.78 -6.63
C ASP A 43 3.35 -16.39 -6.74
N ILE A 44 2.79 -15.91 -5.63
CA ILE A 44 2.39 -14.51 -5.45
C ILE A 44 3.27 -13.96 -4.34
N ALA A 45 4.18 -13.05 -4.66
CA ALA A 45 5.04 -12.44 -3.66
C ALA A 45 4.23 -11.62 -2.64
N TYR A 46 4.52 -11.79 -1.35
CA TYR A 46 3.80 -11.09 -0.29
C TYR A 46 4.70 -10.73 0.89
N LEU A 47 4.20 -9.80 1.71
CA LEU A 47 4.78 -9.37 2.98
C LEU A 47 3.82 -9.75 4.12
N THR A 48 4.36 -10.36 5.17
CA THR A 48 3.61 -10.70 6.39
C THR A 48 3.80 -9.60 7.45
N ILE A 49 2.72 -8.91 7.84
CA ILE A 49 2.77 -7.86 8.87
C ILE A 49 2.04 -8.31 10.14
N LEU A 50 2.68 -8.05 11.29
CA LEU A 50 2.03 -8.13 12.59
C LEU A 50 1.32 -6.80 12.91
N GLY A 51 -0.01 -6.81 12.89
CA GLY A 51 -0.83 -5.63 13.19
C GLY A 51 -1.18 -5.48 14.67
N LYS A 52 -1.97 -4.44 14.96
CA LYS A 52 -2.58 -4.22 16.28
C LYS A 52 -3.36 -5.48 16.72
N GLY A 53 -3.28 -5.82 18.01
CA GLY A 53 -3.91 -7.01 18.56
C GLY A 53 -3.17 -8.31 18.23
N ARG A 54 -1.91 -8.23 17.76
CA ARG A 54 -1.06 -9.37 17.39
C ARG A 54 -1.66 -10.27 16.30
N LYS A 55 -2.42 -9.67 15.38
CA LYS A 55 -2.99 -10.37 14.23
C LYS A 55 -2.07 -10.21 13.03
N TYR A 56 -1.75 -11.32 12.38
CA TYR A 56 -1.00 -11.33 11.14
C TYR A 56 -1.90 -11.03 9.94
N ARG A 57 -1.35 -10.35 8.93
CA ARG A 57 -1.95 -10.24 7.60
C ARG A 57 -0.88 -10.33 6.52
N ASN A 58 -1.24 -10.93 5.40
CA ASN A 58 -0.39 -11.01 4.22
C ASN A 58 -0.81 -9.92 3.24
N ILE A 59 0.17 -9.15 2.76
CA ILE A 59 -0.03 -8.10 1.78
C ILE A 59 0.69 -8.50 0.49
N PRO A 60 -0.03 -8.76 -0.61
CA PRO A 60 0.58 -8.98 -1.92
C PRO A 60 1.43 -7.79 -2.34
N LEU A 61 2.56 -8.05 -2.98
CA LEU A 61 3.48 -7.04 -3.47
C LEU A 61 3.42 -6.95 -4.99
N MET A 62 3.54 -5.75 -5.54
CA MET A 62 3.66 -5.56 -6.99
C MET A 62 5.00 -6.08 -7.50
N ASP A 63 5.04 -6.63 -8.73
CA ASP A 63 6.29 -7.15 -9.35
C ASP A 63 7.42 -6.11 -9.39
N LYS A 64 7.08 -4.83 -9.61
CA LYS A 64 8.04 -3.72 -9.56
C LYS A 64 8.62 -3.54 -8.17
N THR A 65 7.78 -3.62 -7.12
CA THR A 65 8.22 -3.57 -5.72
C THR A 65 9.13 -4.73 -5.39
N VAL A 66 8.79 -5.95 -5.84
CA VAL A 66 9.63 -7.15 -5.67
C VAL A 66 11.00 -6.96 -6.32
N SER A 67 11.04 -6.42 -7.54
CA SER A 67 12.28 -6.14 -8.27
C SER A 67 13.18 -5.15 -7.52
N HIS A 68 12.59 -4.07 -6.99
CA HIS A 68 13.30 -3.12 -6.14
C HIS A 68 13.77 -3.73 -4.82
N LEU A 69 12.95 -4.55 -4.18
CA LEU A 69 13.29 -5.26 -2.94
C LEU A 69 14.46 -6.21 -3.15
N LYS A 70 14.44 -7.06 -4.18
CA LYS A 70 15.55 -7.98 -4.48
C LYS A 70 16.86 -7.23 -4.65
N SER A 71 16.84 -6.11 -5.37
CA SER A 71 18.01 -5.23 -5.54
C SER A 71 18.47 -4.60 -4.23
N TYR A 72 17.52 -4.17 -3.38
CA TYR A 72 17.80 -3.59 -2.08
C TYR A 72 18.38 -4.62 -1.10
N LEU A 73 17.78 -5.80 -0.98
CA LEU A 73 18.25 -6.89 -0.12
C LEU A 73 19.67 -7.31 -0.50
N HIS A 74 19.96 -7.41 -1.80
CA HIS A 74 21.31 -7.69 -2.28
C HIS A 74 22.34 -6.62 -1.87
N ALA A 75 21.95 -5.34 -1.79
CA ALA A 75 22.86 -4.26 -1.46
C ALA A 75 23.02 -3.98 0.05
N PHE A 76 22.02 -4.35 0.87
CA PHE A 76 21.95 -4.00 2.29
C PHE A 76 21.99 -5.21 3.23
N HIS A 77 21.56 -6.39 2.77
CA HIS A 77 21.27 -7.55 3.61
C HIS A 77 22.01 -8.84 3.23
N ARG A 78 23.03 -8.77 2.35
CA ARG A 78 23.82 -9.94 1.91
C ARG A 78 24.37 -10.77 3.08
N ASP A 79 24.85 -10.12 4.13
CA ASP A 79 25.52 -10.77 5.27
C ASP A 79 24.77 -10.54 6.60
N THR A 80 23.45 -10.30 6.54
CA THR A 80 22.64 -10.02 7.74
C THR A 80 21.71 -11.18 8.08
N SER A 81 21.43 -11.38 9.37
CA SER A 81 20.38 -12.31 9.82
C SER A 81 19.01 -11.95 9.21
N VAL A 82 18.16 -12.96 9.03
CA VAL A 82 16.77 -12.79 8.57
C VAL A 82 15.93 -11.94 9.54
N ASP A 83 16.31 -11.89 10.81
CA ASP A 83 15.63 -11.06 11.83
C ASP A 83 16.16 -9.61 11.87
N CYS A 84 17.08 -9.25 10.97
CA CYS A 84 17.53 -7.88 10.82
C CYS A 84 16.34 -6.97 10.42
N PRO A 85 16.20 -5.77 11.03
CA PRO A 85 15.26 -4.77 10.55
C PRO A 85 15.49 -4.49 9.07
N LEU A 86 14.42 -4.44 8.27
CA LEU A 86 14.48 -4.22 6.83
C LEU A 86 14.99 -2.81 6.50
N PHE A 87 14.64 -1.83 7.32
CA PHE A 87 15.13 -0.46 7.21
C PHE A 87 15.80 -0.03 8.50
N TYR A 88 17.04 0.44 8.37
CA TYR A 88 17.85 0.85 9.52
C TYR A 88 18.80 1.99 9.15
N ALA A 89 19.35 2.64 10.17
CA ALA A 89 20.52 3.49 10.05
C ALA A 89 21.77 2.70 10.49
N ARG A 90 22.91 2.99 9.86
CA ARG A 90 24.20 2.46 10.28
C ARG A 90 25.08 3.60 10.75
N SER A 91 25.55 3.53 11.99
CA SER A 91 26.43 4.52 12.61
C SER A 91 27.46 3.79 13.45
N HIS A 92 28.74 4.19 13.37
CA HIS A 92 29.84 3.55 14.11
C HIS A 92 29.85 2.01 13.97
N GLY A 93 29.54 1.51 12.77
CA GLY A 93 29.48 0.07 12.48
C GLY A 93 28.22 -0.65 12.98
N LYS A 94 27.39 -0.03 13.85
CA LYS A 94 26.20 -0.62 14.46
C LYS A 94 24.92 -0.27 13.69
N ILE A 95 23.94 -1.17 13.79
CA ILE A 95 22.59 -1.01 13.23
C ILE A 95 21.70 -0.35 14.27
N HIS A 96 20.95 0.66 13.84
CA HIS A 96 19.98 1.39 14.66
C HIS A 96 18.63 1.43 13.95
N SER A 97 17.55 1.16 14.69
CA SER A 97 16.19 1.33 14.19
C SER A 97 15.94 2.78 13.80
N LEU A 98 15.13 2.99 12.77
CA LEU A 98 14.68 4.32 12.39
C LEU A 98 13.55 4.78 13.33
N SER A 99 13.50 6.07 13.60
CA SER A 99 12.40 6.67 14.35
C SER A 99 11.30 7.18 13.41
N HIS A 100 10.09 7.33 13.95
CA HIS A 100 8.98 8.01 13.26
C HIS A 100 9.41 9.37 12.72
N ASP A 101 10.05 10.19 13.55
CA ASP A 101 10.52 11.53 13.17
C ASP A 101 11.54 11.49 12.03
N THR A 102 12.40 10.46 11.99
CA THR A 102 13.34 10.29 10.87
C THR A 102 12.59 10.12 9.55
N VAL A 103 11.48 9.38 9.55
CA VAL A 103 10.66 9.16 8.34
C VAL A 103 9.84 10.40 7.99
N GLU A 104 9.27 11.10 8.98
CA GLU A 104 8.60 12.39 8.78
C GLU A 104 9.53 13.44 8.15
N THR A 105 10.72 13.62 8.71
CA THR A 105 11.72 14.54 8.15
C THR A 105 12.13 14.13 6.74
N MET A 106 12.28 12.82 6.49
CA MET A 106 12.59 12.27 5.17
C MET A 106 11.51 12.62 4.14
N ILE A 107 10.23 12.44 4.48
CA ILE A 107 9.10 12.77 3.60
C ILE A 107 9.07 14.27 3.30
N LYS A 108 9.16 15.11 4.34
CA LYS A 108 9.17 16.58 4.18
C LYS A 108 10.32 17.05 3.30
N LYS A 109 11.52 16.47 3.49
CA LYS A 109 12.70 16.76 2.67
C LYS A 109 12.43 16.46 1.20
N TYR A 110 11.94 15.28 0.85
CA TYR A 110 11.74 14.93 -0.56
C TYR A 110 10.55 15.64 -1.18
N SER A 111 9.52 15.95 -0.39
CA SER A 111 8.42 16.82 -0.84
C SER A 111 8.93 18.19 -1.25
N LYS A 112 9.81 18.80 -0.44
CA LYS A 112 10.45 20.09 -0.77
C LYS A 112 11.23 20.00 -2.09
N VAL A 113 12.03 18.95 -2.26
CA VAL A 113 12.79 18.72 -3.51
C VAL A 113 11.85 18.55 -4.71
N CYS A 114 10.70 17.88 -4.56
CA CYS A 114 9.71 17.77 -5.63
C CYS A 114 9.12 19.15 -6.01
N VAL A 115 8.77 19.98 -5.02
CA VAL A 115 8.29 21.35 -5.23
C VAL A 115 9.32 22.21 -5.96
N GLU A 116 10.59 22.15 -5.52
CA GLU A 116 11.71 22.86 -6.17
C GLU A 116 11.90 22.44 -7.64
N ASN A 117 11.53 21.20 -7.99
CA ASN A 117 11.56 20.69 -9.36
C ASN A 117 10.24 20.88 -10.13
N GLY A 118 9.30 21.69 -9.61
CA GLY A 118 8.05 22.02 -10.28
C GLY A 118 6.92 20.98 -10.11
N THR A 119 7.08 19.99 -9.22
CA THR A 119 6.01 19.03 -8.90
C THR A 119 5.17 19.55 -7.74
N SER A 120 3.86 19.68 -7.94
CA SER A 120 2.94 20.07 -6.87
C SER A 120 2.91 19.00 -5.77
N MET A 121 3.04 19.43 -4.51
CA MET A 121 3.00 18.58 -3.33
C MET A 121 2.18 19.23 -2.21
N PRO A 122 1.64 18.46 -1.26
CA PRO A 122 0.97 19.00 -0.07
C PRO A 122 1.91 19.90 0.75
N GLU A 123 1.35 20.94 1.38
CA GLU A 123 2.11 21.86 2.25
C GLU A 123 2.71 21.17 3.48
N GLN A 124 1.96 20.23 4.09
CA GLN A 124 2.35 19.51 5.31
C GLN A 124 2.30 17.99 5.08
N PRO A 125 3.23 17.44 4.29
CA PRO A 125 3.28 16.02 4.00
C PRO A 125 3.69 15.26 5.27
N HIS A 126 3.03 14.14 5.53
CA HIS A 126 3.27 13.29 6.70
C HIS A 126 3.03 11.81 6.37
N CYS A 127 3.55 10.90 7.20
CA CYS A 127 3.57 9.46 6.94
C CYS A 127 2.16 8.89 6.67
N HIS A 128 1.15 9.37 7.39
CA HIS A 128 -0.22 8.89 7.23
C HIS A 128 -0.84 9.29 5.88
N MET A 129 -0.35 10.34 5.22
CA MET A 129 -0.82 10.70 3.88
C MET A 129 -0.46 9.64 2.85
N ILE A 130 0.74 9.05 2.91
CA ILE A 130 1.16 8.01 1.95
C ILE A 130 0.18 6.83 2.00
N ARG A 131 -0.14 6.38 3.21
CA ARG A 131 -1.12 5.32 3.45
C ARG A 131 -2.50 5.68 2.89
N LYS A 132 -2.99 6.89 3.17
CA LYS A 132 -4.27 7.38 2.63
C LYS A 132 -4.25 7.45 1.10
N THR A 133 -3.16 7.93 0.51
CA THR A 133 -3.00 8.04 -0.94
C THR A 133 -3.08 6.67 -1.59
N ARG A 134 -2.35 5.66 -1.11
CA ARG A 134 -2.45 4.30 -1.65
C ARG A 134 -3.87 3.76 -1.55
N ALA A 135 -4.50 3.94 -0.40
CA ALA A 135 -5.84 3.41 -0.18
C ALA A 135 -6.89 4.09 -1.11
N MET A 136 -6.77 5.39 -1.36
CA MET A 136 -7.59 6.10 -2.36
C MET A 136 -7.27 5.69 -3.79
N ASP A 137 -6.00 5.46 -4.12
CA ASP A 137 -5.58 4.97 -5.42
C ASP A 137 -6.22 3.60 -5.71
N LEU A 138 -6.14 2.66 -4.77
CA LEU A 138 -6.80 1.35 -4.88
C LEU A 138 -8.32 1.49 -5.03
N TYR A 139 -8.95 2.36 -4.24
CA TYR A 139 -10.39 2.61 -4.33
C TYR A 139 -10.79 3.17 -5.70
N LYS A 140 -10.05 4.17 -6.21
CA LYS A 140 -10.31 4.79 -7.51
C LYS A 140 -10.11 3.82 -8.67
N ASN A 141 -9.23 2.85 -8.51
CA ASN A 141 -9.02 1.74 -9.45
C ASN A 141 -10.03 0.59 -9.28
N GLY A 142 -11.09 0.78 -8.49
CA GLY A 142 -12.21 -0.15 -8.39
C GLY A 142 -12.03 -1.29 -7.38
N MET A 143 -11.00 -1.25 -6.54
CA MET A 143 -10.85 -2.26 -5.48
C MET A 143 -12.01 -2.17 -4.48
N PRO A 144 -12.70 -3.27 -4.16
CA PRO A 144 -13.77 -3.28 -3.17
C PRO A 144 -13.30 -2.75 -1.81
N LEU A 145 -14.13 -1.93 -1.17
CA LEU A 145 -13.78 -1.29 0.10
C LEU A 145 -13.40 -2.30 1.19
N ALA A 146 -14.06 -3.46 1.21
CA ALA A 146 -13.76 -4.55 2.13
C ALA A 146 -12.31 -5.05 1.98
N HIS A 147 -11.79 -5.16 0.76
CA HIS A 147 -10.39 -5.57 0.52
C HIS A 147 -9.40 -4.50 0.96
N ILE A 148 -9.72 -3.22 0.72
CA ILE A 148 -8.90 -2.09 1.20
C ILE A 148 -8.88 -2.07 2.74
N GLN A 149 -10.01 -2.35 3.39
CA GLN A 149 -10.06 -2.44 4.86
C GLN A 149 -9.18 -3.57 5.42
N GLN A 150 -9.20 -4.74 4.77
CA GLN A 150 -8.34 -5.85 5.11
C GLN A 150 -6.85 -5.51 4.93
N LEU A 151 -6.48 -4.91 3.79
CA LEU A 151 -5.12 -4.43 3.51
C LEU A 151 -4.63 -3.47 4.61
N LEU A 152 -5.47 -2.50 4.96
CA LEU A 152 -5.17 -1.51 5.99
C LEU A 152 -5.18 -2.12 7.41
N GLY A 153 -5.83 -3.26 7.64
CA GLY A 153 -5.97 -3.84 8.97
C GLY A 153 -6.74 -2.92 9.92
N HIS A 154 -7.87 -2.37 9.45
CA HIS A 154 -8.80 -1.60 10.27
C HIS A 154 -9.75 -2.54 11.02
N GLU A 155 -9.72 -2.52 12.35
CA GLU A 155 -10.68 -3.28 13.18
C GLU A 155 -12.02 -2.55 13.35
N ASN A 156 -12.11 -1.26 13.00
CA ASN A 156 -13.32 -0.46 13.18
C ASN A 156 -13.67 0.36 11.92
N MET A 157 -14.95 0.35 11.53
CA MET A 157 -15.47 0.91 10.27
C MET A 157 -15.47 2.45 10.19
N SER A 158 -15.49 3.16 11.33
CA SER A 158 -15.89 4.58 11.36
C SER A 158 -14.91 5.53 10.62
N THR A 159 -13.62 5.23 10.60
CA THR A 159 -12.61 6.08 9.92
C THR A 159 -12.54 5.83 8.42
N THR A 160 -13.03 4.67 7.98
CA THR A 160 -12.95 4.23 6.57
C THR A 160 -14.14 4.81 5.80
N SER A 161 -15.37 4.57 6.28
CA SER A 161 -16.58 4.91 5.54
C SER A 161 -16.74 6.40 5.23
N GLY A 162 -16.38 7.31 6.14
CA GLY A 162 -16.51 8.76 5.92
C GLY A 162 -15.55 9.33 4.88
N PHE A 163 -14.39 8.71 4.67
CA PHE A 163 -13.38 9.18 3.71
C PHE A 163 -13.67 8.72 2.28
N TYR A 164 -14.19 7.49 2.12
CA TYR A 164 -14.58 6.96 0.80
C TYR A 164 -15.99 7.38 0.35
N ALA A 165 -16.84 7.88 1.26
CA ALA A 165 -18.18 8.37 0.95
C ALA A 165 -18.20 9.44 -0.17
N PHE A 166 -17.15 10.24 -0.31
CA PHE A 166 -17.04 11.24 -1.39
C PHE A 166 -16.71 10.62 -2.75
N ALA A 167 -15.99 9.51 -2.76
CA ALA A 167 -15.61 8.83 -3.99
C ALA A 167 -16.74 7.92 -4.50
N THR A 168 -17.79 7.71 -3.70
CA THR A 168 -18.92 6.84 -4.05
C THR A 168 -19.71 7.30 -5.27
N ILE A 169 -20.02 8.58 -5.49
CA ILE A 169 -20.91 8.92 -6.63
C ILE A 169 -20.24 8.63 -7.99
N GLU A 170 -18.98 9.03 -8.15
CA GLU A 170 -18.23 8.77 -9.39
C GLU A 170 -17.96 7.27 -9.57
N THR A 171 -17.58 6.57 -8.50
CA THR A 171 -17.34 5.13 -8.52
C THR A 171 -18.64 4.35 -8.72
N LEU A 172 -19.76 4.75 -8.11
CA LEU A 172 -21.07 4.12 -8.29
C LEU A 172 -21.50 4.28 -9.75
N SER A 173 -21.34 5.47 -10.35
CA SER A 173 -21.60 5.69 -11.76
C SER A 173 -20.76 4.78 -12.67
N LYS A 174 -19.44 4.67 -12.43
CA LYS A 174 -18.55 3.77 -13.19
C LYS A 174 -18.89 2.29 -13.00
N SER A 175 -19.16 1.86 -11.77
CA SER A 175 -19.54 0.48 -11.45
C SER A 175 -20.91 0.12 -12.03
N MET A 176 -21.87 1.05 -12.01
CA MET A 176 -23.15 0.89 -12.69
C MET A 176 -22.97 0.80 -14.21
N ALA A 177 -22.09 1.62 -14.80
CA ALA A 177 -21.79 1.55 -16.23
C ALA A 177 -21.12 0.21 -16.61
N ALA A 178 -20.16 -0.29 -15.80
CA ALA A 178 -19.50 -1.56 -16.04
C ALA A 178 -20.46 -2.76 -15.88
N ALA A 179 -21.32 -2.75 -14.86
CA ALA A 179 -22.34 -3.80 -14.67
C ALA A 179 -23.38 -3.84 -15.80
N ASN A 180 -23.60 -2.70 -16.47
CA ASN A 180 -24.53 -2.59 -17.59
C ASN A 180 -23.87 -2.81 -18.97
N GLN A 181 -22.55 -3.06 -19.05
CA GLN A 181 -21.85 -3.28 -20.34
C GLN A 181 -21.96 -4.71 -20.89
N GLU A 182 -22.61 -5.62 -20.18
CA GLU A 182 -23.02 -6.92 -20.72
C GLU A 182 -24.54 -6.97 -20.92
N ASP A 183 -25.08 -6.27 -21.93
CA ASP A 183 -26.30 -6.73 -22.64
C ASP A 183 -26.68 -5.90 -23.88
N ILE A 184 -25.79 -5.84 -24.88
CA ILE A 184 -26.18 -5.39 -26.24
C ILE A 184 -26.55 -6.61 -27.11
N GLY A 185 -26.77 -7.80 -26.53
CA GLY A 185 -26.96 -9.02 -27.31
C GLY A 185 -27.77 -10.17 -26.70
N VAL A 186 -28.04 -10.20 -25.39
CA VAL A 186 -28.93 -11.22 -24.82
C VAL A 186 -30.23 -10.54 -24.42
N GLY A 187 -31.35 -11.05 -24.92
CA GLY A 187 -32.67 -10.58 -24.50
C GLY A 187 -32.77 -10.65 -22.98
N LYS A 188 -33.02 -9.50 -22.35
CA LYS A 188 -33.27 -9.33 -20.91
C LYS A 188 -34.03 -10.53 -20.31
N LYS A 189 -33.33 -11.41 -19.57
CA LYS A 189 -33.87 -12.65 -18.97
C LYS A 189 -34.78 -12.45 -17.75
N TRP A 190 -35.21 -11.21 -17.50
CA TRP A 190 -36.01 -10.83 -16.34
C TRP A 190 -37.44 -11.38 -16.38
N ASN A 191 -37.88 -11.92 -17.53
CA ASN A 191 -39.16 -12.61 -17.69
C ASN A 191 -39.04 -14.14 -17.55
N ASP A 192 -37.86 -14.68 -17.27
CA ASP A 192 -37.70 -16.10 -17.00
C ASP A 192 -38.22 -16.41 -15.58
N ARG A 193 -39.25 -17.25 -15.52
CA ARG A 193 -39.99 -17.56 -14.29
C ARG A 193 -39.09 -18.22 -13.24
N ASP A 194 -38.11 -19.02 -13.68
CA ASP A 194 -37.17 -19.72 -12.80
C ASP A 194 -36.12 -18.76 -12.21
N ILE A 195 -35.78 -17.70 -12.95
CA ILE A 195 -34.86 -16.65 -12.48
C ILE A 195 -35.57 -15.73 -11.48
N LEU A 196 -36.84 -15.40 -11.73
CA LEU A 196 -37.66 -14.60 -10.83
C LEU A 196 -37.91 -15.31 -9.49
N GLU A 197 -38.23 -16.60 -9.49
CA GLU A 197 -38.40 -17.36 -8.25
C GLU A 197 -37.13 -17.40 -7.41
N LYS A 198 -35.95 -17.53 -8.03
CA LYS A 198 -34.68 -17.48 -7.30
C LYS A 198 -34.39 -16.09 -6.73
N ILE A 199 -34.65 -15.02 -7.48
CA ILE A 199 -34.42 -13.64 -7.01
C ILE A 199 -35.35 -13.27 -5.86
N TYR A 200 -36.63 -13.68 -5.91
CA TYR A 200 -37.61 -13.39 -4.86
C TYR A 200 -37.50 -14.28 -3.62
N SER A 201 -36.64 -15.31 -3.67
CA SER A 201 -36.37 -16.21 -2.54
C SER A 201 -35.15 -15.82 -1.68
N LEU A 202 -34.43 -14.77 -2.08
CA LEU A 202 -33.35 -14.13 -1.32
C LEU A 202 -33.90 -13.04 -0.39
#